data_AF-A0AA40FUW7-F1
#
_entry.id   AF-A0AA40FUW7-F1
#
_cell.length_a   1.000
_cell.length_b   1.000
_cell.length_c   1.000
_cell.angle_alpha   90.00
_cell.angle_beta   90.00
_cell.angle_gamma   90.00
#
_symmetry.space_group_name_H-M   'P 1'
#
loop_
_entity.id
_entity.type
_entity.pdbx_description
1 polymer ?
#
loop_
_entity_poly.entity_id
_entity_poly.type
_entity_poly.pdbx_seq_one_letter_code
_entity_poly.pdbx_strand_id
1 'polypeptide(L)'
;MLRIVSTAVRSIASHANIVNLTSSLISKQYPVTQCIQQRFFGAFSSTINKWGNVGNIKEKPIFGQTEGISIVPLSLTPVTNSVRTVIKYSRKKGKRKTVKAVLKRFYRLNWGIWIRTYAGRHKHLWKKPEGRRYKLRQHVFCNATQSTMLDKMVTSYWKRPHYYVDDPYNPYHKREEFPFTRTKPKIY
;
A
#
# COMPACT_ATOMS: atom_id res chain seq x y z
N MET A 1 39.53 -23.78 41.90
CA MET A 1 38.38 -24.58 42.39
C MET A 1 37.18 -24.33 41.49
N LEU A 2 36.53 -25.41 41.02
CA LEU A 2 35.11 -25.60 40.64
C LEU A 2 34.43 -24.52 39.76
N ARG A 3 34.27 -24.68 38.42
CA ARG A 3 33.28 -25.46 37.62
C ARG A 3 31.79 -25.05 37.72
N ILE A 4 31.28 -24.51 36.58
CA ILE A 4 29.96 -24.71 35.92
C ILE A 4 28.78 -24.05 36.69
N VAL A 5 27.78 -23.35 36.11
CA VAL A 5 26.75 -23.83 35.17
C VAL A 5 26.02 -22.63 34.52
N SER A 6 25.85 -22.70 33.20
CA SER A 6 24.96 -21.89 32.37
C SER A 6 23.48 -22.15 32.65
N THR A 7 22.67 -21.11 32.85
CA THR A 7 21.20 -21.24 32.94
C THR A 7 20.56 -21.01 31.57
N ALA A 8 20.29 -22.11 30.85
CA ALA A 8 19.47 -22.09 29.64
C ALA A 8 17.99 -22.20 30.03
N VAL A 9 17.20 -21.15 29.79
CA VAL A 9 15.74 -21.20 29.88
C VAL A 9 15.21 -21.87 28.61
N ARG A 10 14.89 -23.17 28.70
CA ARG A 10 14.15 -23.89 27.67
C ARG A 10 12.67 -23.57 27.79
N SER A 11 12.15 -22.83 26.81
CA SER A 11 10.72 -22.71 26.56
C SER A 11 10.19 -24.05 26.05
N ILE A 12 9.20 -24.62 26.74
CA ILE A 12 8.43 -25.78 26.28
C ILE A 12 7.26 -25.24 25.47
N ALA A 13 7.30 -25.40 24.15
CA ALA A 13 6.17 -25.16 23.26
C ALA A 13 5.35 -26.46 23.19
N SER A 14 4.16 -26.48 23.79
CA SER A 14 3.17 -27.54 23.58
C SER A 14 2.32 -27.23 22.36
N HIS A 15 2.46 -28.06 21.33
CA HIS A 15 1.54 -28.11 20.19
C HIS A 15 0.24 -28.79 20.64
N ALA A 16 -0.86 -28.05 20.68
CA ALA A 16 -2.21 -28.62 20.74
C ALA A 16 -2.91 -28.36 19.39
N ASN A 17 -3.07 -29.43 18.61
CA ASN A 17 -3.99 -29.48 17.48
C ASN A 17 -5.38 -29.78 18.04
N ILE A 18 -6.29 -28.82 17.96
CA ILE A 18 -7.73 -29.07 18.12
C ILE A 18 -8.41 -28.60 16.83
N VAL A 19 -8.75 -29.59 16.01
CA VAL A 19 -9.73 -29.46 14.93
C VAL A 19 -11.10 -29.35 15.61
N ASN A 20 -11.81 -28.25 15.38
CA ASN A 20 -13.26 -28.19 15.57
C ASN A 20 -13.87 -27.34 14.46
N LEU A 21 -14.66 -28.02 13.65
CA LEU A 21 -15.41 -27.52 12.50
C LEU A 21 -16.85 -27.29 12.99
N THR A 22 -17.23 -26.04 13.23
CA THR A 22 -18.65 -25.64 13.30
C THR A 22 -18.81 -24.20 12.78
N SER A 23 -19.59 -24.09 11.72
CA SER A 23 -20.04 -22.85 11.10
C SER A 23 -21.01 -22.09 12.01
N SER A 24 -20.80 -20.79 12.20
CA SER A 24 -21.89 -19.86 12.51
C SER A 24 -21.65 -18.51 11.82
N LEU A 25 -22.59 -18.15 10.96
CA LEU A 25 -22.66 -16.87 10.25
C LEU A 25 -23.17 -15.80 11.21
N ILE A 26 -22.26 -15.03 11.81
CA ILE A 26 -22.62 -13.78 12.50
C ILE A 26 -21.58 -12.72 12.11
N SER A 27 -21.96 -11.81 11.22
CA SER A 27 -21.16 -10.65 10.87
C SER A 27 -21.15 -9.66 12.04
N LYS A 28 -20.14 -9.74 12.89
CA LYS A 28 -19.84 -8.69 13.87
C LYS A 28 -19.38 -7.43 13.13
N GLN A 29 -20.23 -6.42 13.08
CA GLN A 29 -19.84 -5.06 12.68
C GLN A 29 -18.95 -4.47 13.78
N TYR A 30 -17.72 -4.13 13.42
CA TYR A 30 -16.84 -3.32 14.26
C TYR A 30 -17.02 -1.85 13.88
N PRO A 31 -17.28 -0.93 14.83
CA PRO A 31 -17.26 0.49 14.53
C PRO A 31 -15.83 0.89 14.16
N VAL A 32 -15.64 1.28 12.89
CA VAL A 32 -14.39 1.86 12.41
C VAL A 32 -14.27 3.27 12.99
N THR A 33 -13.62 3.39 14.14
CA THR A 33 -13.16 4.70 14.62
C THR A 33 -12.05 5.20 13.70
N GLN A 34 -12.33 6.27 12.97
CA GLN A 34 -11.34 6.92 12.12
C GLN A 34 -10.29 7.59 13.01
N CYS A 35 -9.09 7.00 13.10
CA CYS A 35 -7.95 7.69 13.70
C CYS A 35 -7.49 8.82 12.77
N ILE A 36 -7.90 10.04 13.09
CA ILE A 36 -7.43 11.25 12.41
C ILE A 36 -5.99 11.50 12.90
N GLN A 37 -5.00 10.99 12.18
CA GLN A 37 -3.60 11.36 12.41
C GLN A 37 -3.34 12.74 11.79
N GLN A 38 -3.48 13.79 12.57
CA GLN A 38 -2.94 15.11 12.21
C GLN A 38 -1.44 15.13 12.52
N ARG A 39 -0.61 15.01 11.48
CA ARG A 39 0.83 15.31 11.57
C ARG A 39 1.03 16.80 11.37
N PHE A 40 1.21 17.55 12.45
CA PHE A 40 1.82 18.88 12.40
C PHE A 40 3.31 18.73 12.69
N PHE A 41 4.16 18.99 11.69
CA PHE A 41 5.56 19.32 11.89
C PHE A 41 5.67 20.84 11.84
N GLY A 42 5.98 21.46 12.97
CA GLY A 42 6.26 22.88 13.07
C GLY A 42 6.93 23.16 14.42
N ALA A 43 8.24 23.38 14.38
CA ALA A 43 9.01 23.78 15.55
C ALA A 43 8.66 25.23 15.94
N PHE A 44 8.52 25.48 17.24
CA PHE A 44 8.46 26.79 17.90
C PHE A 44 7.46 27.84 17.40
N SER A 45 6.39 28.08 18.17
CA SER A 45 5.98 29.46 18.45
C SER A 45 5.51 29.58 19.91
N SER A 46 6.41 30.06 20.76
CA SER A 46 6.06 30.66 22.04
C SER A 46 5.35 31.99 21.79
N THR A 47 4.30 32.24 22.58
CA THR A 47 3.75 33.57 22.90
C THR A 47 3.09 34.35 21.75
N ILE A 48 1.86 34.81 22.00
CA ILE A 48 1.32 36.17 21.77
C ILE A 48 -0.22 36.03 21.74
N ASN A 49 -0.85 36.14 22.92
CA ASN A 49 -2.23 36.60 23.01
C ASN A 49 -2.19 37.94 23.76
N LYS A 50 -1.92 39.01 23.01
CA LYS A 50 -2.12 40.38 23.46
C LYS A 50 -2.61 41.20 22.26
N TRP A 51 -3.91 41.38 22.18
CA TRP A 51 -4.61 42.48 21.51
C TRP A 51 -6.05 42.38 22.01
N GLY A 52 -6.62 43.33 22.75
CA GLY A 52 -6.59 44.78 22.55
C GLY A 52 -8.05 45.17 22.41
N ASN A 53 -8.70 45.44 23.56
CA ASN A 53 -10.11 45.79 23.63
C ASN A 53 -10.27 47.21 23.07
N VAL A 54 -10.70 47.31 21.81
CA VAL A 54 -11.05 48.57 21.16
C VAL A 54 -12.54 48.49 20.89
N GLY A 55 -13.30 49.22 21.70
CA GLY A 55 -14.73 49.34 21.53
C GLY A 55 -15.08 50.03 20.21
N ASN A 56 -16.26 49.72 19.68
CA ASN A 56 -17.03 50.74 19.00
C ASN A 56 -18.53 50.42 18.88
N ILE A 57 -19.29 51.50 19.10
CA ILE A 57 -20.59 51.86 18.52
C ILE A 57 -21.82 50.99 18.82
N LYS A 58 -22.72 51.63 19.59
CA LYS A 58 -24.15 51.35 19.68
C LYS A 58 -24.84 51.60 18.34
N GLU A 59 -25.53 50.61 17.79
CA GLU A 59 -26.71 50.83 16.94
C GLU A 59 -27.84 49.88 17.33
N LYS A 60 -29.06 50.43 17.35
CA LYS A 60 -30.29 49.84 17.96
C LYS A 60 -31.04 48.96 16.95
N PRO A 61 -31.80 47.94 17.39
CA PRO A 61 -32.58 47.08 16.51
C PRO A 61 -33.91 47.75 16.12
N ILE A 62 -34.25 47.77 14.83
CA ILE A 62 -35.58 48.17 14.35
C ILE A 62 -36.05 47.14 13.32
N PHE A 63 -36.97 46.28 13.78
CA PHE A 63 -38.21 45.84 13.14
C PHE A 63 -38.24 45.52 11.62
N GLY A 64 -38.69 44.30 11.29
CA GLY A 64 -39.22 43.97 9.97
C GLY A 64 -39.32 42.45 9.74
N GLN A 65 -40.52 41.88 9.92
CA GLN A 65 -40.87 40.53 9.52
C GLN A 65 -41.05 40.46 8.00
N THR A 66 -40.54 39.42 7.32
CA THR A 66 -41.20 38.79 6.17
C THR A 66 -40.73 37.35 5.97
N GLU A 67 -41.71 36.47 5.78
CA GLU A 67 -41.64 35.05 5.45
C GLU A 67 -40.61 34.77 4.34
N GLY A 68 -39.62 33.93 4.62
CA GLY A 68 -38.61 33.49 3.67
C GLY A 68 -38.40 31.99 3.78
N ILE A 69 -38.82 31.25 2.75
CA ILE A 69 -38.71 29.80 2.58
C ILE A 69 -37.35 29.30 3.11
N SER A 70 -37.39 28.46 4.15
CA SER A 70 -36.21 27.73 4.65
C SER A 70 -35.75 26.71 3.60
N ILE A 71 -34.91 27.17 2.67
CA ILE A 71 -34.10 26.27 1.86
C ILE A 71 -32.95 25.82 2.76
N VAL A 72 -33.16 24.73 3.48
CA VAL A 72 -32.09 24.03 4.20
C VAL A 72 -30.98 23.75 3.18
N PRO A 73 -29.74 24.24 3.37
CA PRO A 73 -28.65 23.92 2.47
C PRO A 73 -28.43 22.40 2.54
N LEU A 74 -28.59 21.73 1.39
CA LEU A 74 -28.28 20.33 1.18
C LEU A 74 -26.94 20.01 1.85
N SER A 75 -26.97 19.14 2.86
CA SER A 75 -25.81 18.79 3.67
C SER A 75 -24.60 18.55 2.78
N LEU A 76 -23.52 19.30 3.02
CA LEU A 76 -22.19 19.02 2.47
C LEU A 76 -21.72 17.67 3.00
N THR A 77 -22.24 16.59 2.42
CA THR A 77 -21.70 15.26 2.66
C THR A 77 -20.29 15.26 2.08
N PRO A 78 -19.25 14.96 2.86
CA PRO A 78 -17.91 14.85 2.32
C PRO A 78 -17.96 13.74 1.28
N VAL A 79 -17.79 14.11 0.01
CA VAL A 79 -17.64 13.16 -1.09
C VAL A 79 -16.35 12.40 -0.79
N THR A 80 -16.48 11.26 -0.12
CA THR A 80 -15.41 10.30 0.08
C THR A 80 -15.14 9.67 -1.29
N ASN A 81 -14.41 10.41 -2.12
CA ASN A 81 -13.93 9.91 -3.39
C ASN A 81 -13.14 8.64 -3.07
N SER A 82 -13.72 7.49 -3.41
CA SER A 82 -13.05 6.22 -3.27
C SER A 82 -11.71 6.32 -4.00
N VAL A 83 -10.61 6.31 -3.25
CA VAL A 83 -9.23 6.29 -3.76
C VAL A 83 -8.94 4.88 -4.28
N ARG A 84 -9.81 4.37 -5.17
CA ARG A 84 -9.62 3.08 -5.81
C ARG A 84 -8.53 3.24 -6.88
N THR A 85 -7.37 2.65 -6.63
CA THR A 85 -6.24 2.70 -7.57
C THR A 85 -6.55 1.97 -8.88
N VAL A 86 -7.42 0.96 -8.84
CA VAL A 86 -7.73 0.09 -9.99
C VAL A 86 -9.07 0.48 -10.64
N ILE A 87 -9.04 0.76 -11.94
CA ILE A 87 -10.23 1.05 -12.73
C ILE A 87 -10.65 -0.22 -13.48
N LYS A 88 -11.74 -0.85 -13.03
CA LYS A 88 -12.29 -2.07 -13.65
C LYS A 88 -12.94 -1.80 -15.01
N TYR A 89 -13.69 -0.70 -15.11
CA TYR A 89 -14.39 -0.30 -16.34
C TYR A 89 -14.14 1.19 -16.58
N SER A 90 -13.62 1.52 -17.76
CA SER A 90 -13.40 2.91 -18.16
C SER A 90 -14.68 3.57 -18.64
N ARG A 91 -14.89 4.86 -18.34
CA ARG A 91 -16.09 5.60 -18.77
C ARG A 91 -16.32 5.61 -20.29
N LYS A 92 -15.24 5.74 -21.10
CA LYS A 92 -15.35 5.83 -22.57
C LYS A 92 -15.53 4.48 -23.27
N LYS A 93 -14.72 3.47 -22.92
CA LYS A 93 -14.63 2.20 -23.66
C LYS A 93 -15.21 1.00 -22.89
N GLY A 94 -15.62 1.18 -21.63
CA GLY A 94 -16.02 0.07 -20.76
C GLY A 94 -14.91 -0.95 -20.44
N LYS A 95 -13.64 -0.69 -20.76
CA LYS A 95 -12.54 -1.66 -20.57
C LYS A 95 -11.72 -1.38 -19.30
N ARG A 96 -11.07 -2.42 -18.76
CA ARG A 96 -10.11 -2.32 -17.65
C ARG A 96 -8.94 -1.40 -17.99
N LYS A 97 -8.47 -0.64 -17.02
CA LYS A 97 -7.24 0.18 -17.15
C LYS A 97 -6.14 -0.33 -16.23
N THR A 98 -4.93 -0.31 -16.77
CA THR A 98 -3.69 -0.64 -16.08
C THR A 98 -3.27 0.48 -15.14
N VAL A 99 -2.83 0.13 -13.93
CA VAL A 99 -2.19 1.08 -13.01
C VAL A 99 -0.79 1.40 -13.51
N LYS A 100 -0.57 2.63 -14.00
CA LYS A 100 0.71 3.04 -14.60
C LYS A 100 1.88 3.04 -13.62
N ALA A 101 1.61 3.23 -12.32
CA ALA A 101 2.64 3.16 -11.29
C ALA A 101 3.30 1.78 -11.19
N VAL A 102 2.57 0.69 -11.52
CA VAL A 102 3.12 -0.66 -11.53
C VAL A 102 4.18 -0.79 -12.63
N LEU A 103 3.83 -0.39 -13.86
CA LEU A 103 4.73 -0.47 -15.01
C LEU A 103 6.02 0.34 -14.83
N LYS A 104 5.96 1.46 -14.11
CA LYS A 104 7.13 2.30 -13.85
C LYS A 104 8.09 1.72 -12.80
N ARG A 105 7.62 0.80 -11.95
CA ARG A 105 8.36 0.36 -10.75
C ARG A 105 8.71 -1.12 -10.76
N PHE A 106 7.95 -1.92 -11.51
CA PHE A 106 8.08 -3.37 -11.55
C PHE A 106 8.19 -3.83 -13.00
N TYR A 107 8.98 -4.88 -13.21
CA TYR A 107 9.12 -5.57 -14.49
C TYR A 107 8.54 -6.98 -14.37
N ARG A 108 7.84 -7.46 -15.40
CA ARG A 108 7.15 -8.76 -15.38
C ARG A 108 7.89 -9.76 -16.26
N LEU A 109 8.20 -10.93 -15.73
CA LEU A 109 8.73 -12.05 -16.49
C LEU A 109 7.60 -12.92 -17.08
N ASN A 110 7.88 -13.60 -18.18
CA ASN A 110 6.88 -14.37 -18.93
C ASN A 110 6.23 -15.49 -18.10
N TRP A 111 7.01 -16.18 -17.27
CA TRP A 111 6.52 -17.24 -16.37
C TRP A 111 5.69 -16.72 -15.18
N GLY A 112 5.55 -15.40 -15.00
CA GLY A 112 4.54 -14.80 -14.11
C GLY A 112 5.06 -14.09 -12.86
N ILE A 113 6.37 -14.10 -12.59
CA ILE A 113 6.93 -13.35 -11.46
C ILE A 113 7.20 -11.88 -11.82
N TRP A 114 7.25 -11.04 -10.79
CA TRP A 114 7.62 -9.64 -10.90
C TRP A 114 8.98 -9.37 -10.25
N ILE A 115 9.75 -8.49 -10.87
CA ILE A 115 11.05 -7.99 -10.39
C ILE A 115 10.90 -6.53 -9.99
N ARG A 116 11.58 -6.15 -8.89
CA ARG A 116 11.73 -4.75 -8.45
C ARG A 116 13.16 -4.51 -7.96
N THR A 117 13.51 -3.24 -7.76
CA THR A 117 14.71 -2.87 -6.99
C THR A 117 14.34 -2.59 -5.53
N TYR A 118 15.32 -2.63 -4.63
CA TYR A 118 15.09 -2.14 -3.26
C TYR A 118 14.75 -0.65 -3.22
N ALA A 119 13.89 -0.29 -2.27
CA ALA A 119 13.53 1.11 -2.04
C ALA A 119 14.71 1.90 -1.44
N GLY A 120 14.78 3.19 -1.75
CA GLY A 120 15.78 4.09 -1.19
C GLY A 120 17.21 3.85 -1.70
N ARG A 121 17.41 3.12 -2.81
CA ARG A 121 18.75 2.86 -3.38
C ARG A 121 19.53 4.12 -3.76
N HIS A 122 18.86 5.26 -4.00
CA HIS A 122 19.51 6.55 -4.31
C HIS A 122 19.42 7.58 -3.17
N LYS A 123 18.92 7.20 -1.98
CA LYS A 123 18.69 8.13 -0.88
C LYS A 123 19.70 7.92 0.24
N HIS A 124 20.20 9.02 0.82
CA HIS A 124 21.13 9.03 1.96
C HIS A 124 22.29 8.04 1.80
N LEU A 125 22.91 8.01 0.62
CA LEU A 125 24.00 7.06 0.32
C LEU A 125 25.23 7.30 1.19
N TRP A 126 25.49 8.54 1.57
CA TRP A 126 26.60 8.92 2.45
C TRP A 126 26.51 8.32 3.86
N LYS A 127 25.29 8.06 4.37
CA LYS A 127 25.08 7.39 5.66
C LYS A 127 25.18 5.87 5.57
N LYS A 128 25.18 5.30 4.38
CA LYS A 128 25.00 3.85 4.18
C LYS A 128 26.35 3.16 3.99
N PRO A 129 26.63 2.07 4.72
CA PRO A 129 27.84 1.30 4.52
C PRO A 129 27.83 0.63 3.13
N GLU A 130 29.01 0.30 2.62
CA GLU A 130 29.18 -0.26 1.27
C GLU A 130 28.37 -1.52 1.02
N GLY A 131 28.42 -2.50 1.93
CA GLY A 131 27.62 -3.72 1.78
C GLY A 131 26.11 -3.45 1.67
N ARG A 132 25.60 -2.42 2.36
CA ARG A 132 24.20 -1.99 2.22
C ARG A 132 23.94 -1.31 0.88
N ARG A 133 24.87 -0.49 0.38
CA ARG A 133 24.78 0.16 -0.95
C ARG A 133 24.76 -0.90 -2.06
N TYR A 134 25.59 -1.93 -1.95
CA TYR A 134 25.64 -3.06 -2.89
C TYR A 134 24.29 -3.79 -2.94
N LYS A 135 23.76 -4.24 -1.79
CA LYS A 135 22.46 -4.92 -1.72
C LYS A 135 21.32 -4.08 -2.31
N LEU A 136 21.28 -2.78 -2.01
CA LEU A 136 20.21 -1.89 -2.50
C LEU A 136 20.21 -1.73 -4.03
N ARG A 137 21.34 -1.97 -4.70
CA ARG A 137 21.43 -1.88 -6.17
C ARG A 137 20.82 -3.09 -6.86
N GLN A 138 20.67 -4.21 -6.16
CA GLN A 138 20.23 -5.49 -6.71
C GLN A 138 18.74 -5.48 -7.08
N HIS A 139 18.43 -6.28 -8.10
CA HIS A 139 17.07 -6.64 -8.48
C HIS A 139 16.62 -7.84 -7.66
N VAL A 140 15.39 -7.77 -7.14
CA VAL A 140 14.82 -8.77 -6.26
C VAL A 140 13.41 -9.16 -6.69
N PHE A 141 13.08 -10.42 -6.52
CA PHE A 141 11.75 -10.96 -6.82
C PHE A 141 10.70 -10.47 -5.83
N CYS A 142 9.49 -10.27 -6.32
CA CYS A 142 8.30 -10.07 -5.51
C CYS A 142 7.79 -11.39 -4.92
N ASN A 143 7.11 -11.29 -3.78
CA ASN A 143 6.44 -12.45 -3.18
C ASN A 143 5.28 -12.92 -4.07
N ALA A 144 4.82 -14.16 -3.87
CA ALA A 144 3.70 -14.71 -4.64
C ALA A 144 2.42 -13.87 -4.50
N THR A 145 2.07 -13.46 -3.28
CA THR A 145 0.90 -12.61 -2.99
C THR A 145 0.98 -11.25 -3.70
N GLN A 146 2.16 -10.64 -3.70
CA GLN A 146 2.42 -9.37 -4.39
C GLN A 146 2.29 -9.56 -5.90
N SER A 147 2.88 -10.61 -6.46
CA SER A 147 2.79 -10.91 -7.90
C SER A 147 1.34 -11.09 -8.35
N THR A 148 0.52 -11.82 -7.58
CA THR A 148 -0.92 -11.98 -7.85
C THR A 148 -1.67 -10.65 -7.77
N MET A 149 -1.33 -9.77 -6.82
CA MET A 149 -1.92 -8.43 -6.73
C MET A 149 -1.55 -7.57 -7.94
N LEU A 150 -0.28 -7.58 -8.36
CA LEU A 150 0.22 -6.82 -9.51
C LEU A 150 -0.43 -7.29 -10.82
N ASP A 151 -0.58 -8.60 -11.01
CA ASP A 151 -1.28 -9.17 -12.16
C ASP A 151 -2.76 -8.76 -12.21
N LYS A 152 -3.40 -8.55 -11.06
CA LYS A 152 -4.74 -7.94 -11.00
C LYS A 152 -4.69 -6.47 -11.39
N MET A 153 -3.67 -5.70 -11.02
CA MET A 153 -3.58 -4.27 -11.35
C MET A 153 -3.29 -3.99 -12.84
N VAL A 154 -2.90 -5.02 -13.58
CA VAL A 154 -2.41 -4.92 -14.95
C VAL A 154 -3.32 -5.65 -15.95
N THR A 155 -3.25 -5.28 -17.23
CA THR A 155 -4.05 -5.88 -18.30
C THR A 155 -3.31 -7.03 -18.99
N SER A 156 -4.03 -7.89 -19.71
CA SER A 156 -3.46 -9.02 -20.46
C SER A 156 -2.34 -8.63 -21.43
N TYR A 157 -2.42 -7.43 -22.01
CA TYR A 157 -1.39 -6.88 -22.89
C TYR A 157 0.02 -6.93 -22.30
N TRP A 158 0.19 -6.68 -21.00
CA TRP A 158 1.51 -6.68 -20.35
C TRP A 158 1.91 -8.05 -19.78
N LYS A 159 1.00 -9.03 -19.86
CA LYS A 159 1.25 -10.40 -19.41
C LYS A 159 1.68 -11.32 -20.54
N ARG A 160 1.49 -10.89 -21.79
CA ARG A 160 1.92 -11.62 -22.98
C ARG A 160 3.46 -11.60 -23.08
N PRO A 161 4.08 -12.61 -23.70
CA PRO A 161 5.51 -12.59 -23.95
C PRO A 161 5.87 -11.50 -24.96
N HIS A 162 6.99 -10.82 -24.69
CA HIS A 162 7.59 -9.84 -25.58
C HIS A 162 9.01 -10.31 -25.92
N TYR A 163 9.41 -10.10 -27.18
CA TYR A 163 10.74 -10.45 -27.68
C TYR A 163 11.38 -9.17 -28.21
N TYR A 164 12.15 -8.51 -27.36
CA TYR A 164 12.93 -7.34 -27.75
C TYR A 164 14.31 -7.77 -28.21
N VAL A 165 14.91 -6.97 -29.10
CA VAL A 165 16.30 -7.13 -29.49
C VAL A 165 17.17 -6.76 -28.28
N ASP A 166 18.16 -7.60 -27.97
CA ASP A 166 19.13 -7.43 -26.88
C ASP A 166 18.53 -7.19 -25.47
N ASP A 167 17.42 -7.88 -25.13
CA ASP A 167 16.86 -7.80 -23.78
C ASP A 167 17.77 -8.50 -22.74
N PRO A 168 18.33 -7.78 -21.75
CA PRO A 168 19.14 -8.39 -20.69
C PRO A 168 18.37 -9.41 -19.84
N TYR A 169 17.03 -9.35 -19.82
CA TYR A 169 16.20 -10.28 -19.07
C TYR A 169 15.75 -11.52 -19.85
N ASN A 170 16.09 -11.62 -21.15
CA ASN A 170 15.67 -12.72 -22.02
C ASN A 170 15.95 -14.13 -21.43
N PRO A 171 17.12 -14.41 -20.82
CA PRO A 171 17.40 -15.73 -20.26
C PRO A 171 16.49 -16.11 -19.09
N TYR A 172 15.96 -15.12 -18.34
CA TYR A 172 15.18 -15.34 -17.12
C TYR A 172 13.67 -15.52 -17.38
N HIS A 173 13.24 -15.44 -18.63
CA HIS A 173 11.83 -15.61 -19.00
C HIS A 173 11.35 -17.06 -18.90
N LYS A 174 12.25 -18.03 -18.87
CA LYS A 174 11.94 -19.46 -18.70
C LYS A 174 12.41 -19.96 -17.34
N ARG A 175 11.67 -20.89 -16.74
CA ARG A 175 12.00 -21.48 -15.44
C ARG A 175 11.71 -22.97 -15.49
N GLU A 176 12.67 -23.72 -16.03
CA GLU A 176 12.50 -25.16 -16.24
C GLU A 176 12.82 -26.00 -15.00
N GLU A 177 13.47 -25.45 -13.98
CA GLU A 177 13.82 -26.20 -12.77
C GLU A 177 12.62 -26.47 -11.86
N PHE A 178 11.62 -25.57 -11.90
CA PHE A 178 10.51 -25.61 -10.96
C PHE A 178 9.31 -26.35 -11.59
N PRO A 179 8.83 -27.45 -10.98
CA PRO A 179 7.82 -28.33 -11.58
C PRO A 179 6.57 -27.61 -12.07
N PHE A 180 6.09 -26.60 -11.34
CA PHE A 180 4.84 -25.91 -11.65
C PHE A 180 4.95 -24.85 -12.77
N THR A 181 6.16 -24.38 -13.08
CA THR A 181 6.38 -23.34 -14.10
C THR A 181 7.12 -23.85 -15.32
N ARG A 182 7.56 -25.11 -15.27
CA ARG A 182 8.32 -25.75 -16.33
C ARG A 182 7.41 -26.00 -17.53
N THR A 183 7.92 -25.71 -18.73
CA THR A 183 7.17 -25.91 -19.98
C THR A 183 7.44 -27.29 -20.57
N LYS A 184 8.67 -27.81 -20.41
CA LYS A 184 9.07 -29.11 -20.94
C LYS A 184 8.82 -30.24 -19.94
N PRO A 185 8.41 -31.45 -20.35
CA PRO A 185 8.35 -32.61 -19.44
C PRO A 185 9.75 -33.01 -18.93
N LYS A 186 9.82 -33.72 -17.79
CA LYS A 186 11.11 -34.25 -17.27
C LYS A 186 11.34 -35.52 -18.04
N ILE A 187 12.44 -35.60 -18.76
CA ILE A 187 12.95 -36.88 -19.22
C ILE A 187 13.60 -37.51 -17.98
N TYR A 188 13.06 -38.64 -17.56
CA TYR A 188 13.53 -39.44 -16.43
C TYR A 188 14.51 -40.50 -16.91
#